data_AF-A0A423NJJ8-F1
#
_entry.id   AF-A0A423NJJ8-F1
#
_cell.length_a   1.000
_cell.length_b   1.000
_cell.length_c   1.000
_cell.angle_alpha   90.00
_cell.angle_beta   90.00
_cell.angle_gamma   90.00
#
_symmetry.space_group_name_H-M   'P 1'
#
loop_
_entity.id
_entity.type
_entity.pdbx_description
1 polymer ?
#
loop_
_entity_poly.entity_id
_entity_poly.type
_entity_poly.pdbx_seq_one_letter_code
_entity_poly.pdbx_strand_id
1 'polypeptide(L)'
;MPTHETAALPTAQMQPIRNDNLLISFTTEFLRIWDTVGSRVKPAAFWRPTPPADVLPGYFPLGDVAIDDHDNINDRHAVAVVCEAATPSADPAKGSALRRPDDYELIWQDTGSGSKKDGAIWRPIPPQGYVALGSVCSDGHGKPSLNAVRCVRADLLIASGLNVPVWTDKGSGARQSISTWSAIPPSAPADEIHLAPGTFVGVNGYSKPASFNLYSLRIPIVIDVNARPAAPVLVDVTPATLQAPEQPAYSARLPWFIVKDPQLTRRQQFHQSPEYLLQRTDHYQLVGHCHNTENNNKTVRWVAPRLQQNNRLRLFSNATLIEFGAQWQSNLSQPFLFSARLNNDFTHCETHANEWLNPAPIDVAAIVAGNSSMAVYLTQSDYKLLRADGTQIGSVVSYTDGRNLHFSVYTPPQPNATDLPAEATHMQSATVDHEADNEVAALPASTELPVVTDSVP
;
A
#
# COMPACT_ATOMS: atom_id res chain seq x y z
N MET A 1 -27.22 -8.82 -48.28
CA MET A 1 -26.13 -9.01 -47.31
C MET A 1 -26.38 -8.04 -46.17
N PRO A 2 -26.75 -8.52 -44.98
CA PRO A 2 -27.04 -7.64 -43.86
C PRO A 2 -25.73 -7.14 -43.26
N THR A 3 -25.69 -5.84 -43.03
CA THR A 3 -24.65 -5.11 -42.28
C THR A 3 -24.67 -5.59 -40.83
N HIS A 4 -23.58 -6.23 -40.39
CA HIS A 4 -23.37 -6.51 -38.97
C HIS A 4 -23.05 -5.21 -38.24
N GLU A 5 -24.03 -4.70 -37.50
CA GLU A 5 -23.80 -3.79 -36.38
C GLU A 5 -22.91 -4.49 -35.36
N THR A 6 -21.68 -4.01 -35.22
CA THR A 6 -20.78 -4.39 -34.14
C THR A 6 -21.35 -3.82 -32.85
N ALA A 7 -22.10 -4.65 -32.12
CA ALA A 7 -22.54 -4.34 -30.77
C ALA A 7 -21.29 -4.03 -29.92
N ALA A 8 -21.21 -2.79 -29.40
CA ALA A 8 -20.22 -2.43 -28.41
C ALA A 8 -20.41 -3.33 -27.19
N LEU A 9 -19.36 -4.07 -26.83
CA LEU A 9 -19.32 -4.86 -25.60
C LEU A 9 -19.57 -3.91 -24.41
N PRO A 10 -20.40 -4.29 -23.43
CA PRO A 10 -20.63 -3.47 -22.25
C PRO A 10 -19.29 -3.25 -21.53
N THR A 11 -18.91 -1.99 -21.37
CA THR A 11 -17.75 -1.55 -20.60
C THR A 11 -17.87 -2.16 -19.21
N ALA A 12 -17.02 -3.12 -18.85
CA ALA A 12 -17.04 -3.73 -17.54
C ALA A 12 -16.90 -2.62 -16.47
N GLN A 13 -17.94 -2.47 -15.66
CA GLN A 13 -17.99 -1.47 -14.59
C GLN A 13 -16.89 -1.82 -13.57
N MET A 14 -15.98 -0.88 -13.32
CA MET A 14 -14.90 -1.04 -12.34
C MET A 14 -15.50 -1.43 -10.98
N GLN A 15 -15.04 -2.53 -10.40
CA GLN A 15 -15.39 -2.89 -9.03
C GLN A 15 -14.83 -1.83 -8.08
N PRO A 16 -15.64 -1.28 -7.16
CA PRO A 16 -15.16 -0.25 -6.25
C PRO A 16 -14.14 -0.82 -5.26
N ILE A 17 -13.17 0.00 -4.91
CA ILE A 17 -12.22 -0.32 -3.85
C ILE A 17 -12.98 -0.24 -2.52
N ARG A 18 -12.89 -1.29 -1.72
CA ARG A 18 -13.61 -1.38 -0.45
C ARG A 18 -12.65 -1.27 0.72
N ASN A 19 -12.99 -0.38 1.67
CA ASN A 19 -12.42 -0.38 3.01
C ASN A 19 -13.56 -0.40 4.03
N ASP A 20 -13.71 -1.52 4.74
CA ASP A 20 -14.84 -1.76 5.65
C ASP A 20 -16.20 -1.56 4.96
N ASN A 21 -17.00 -0.58 5.37
CA ASN A 21 -18.26 -0.19 4.72
C ASN A 21 -18.15 1.07 3.84
N LEU A 22 -16.94 1.51 3.51
CA LEU A 22 -16.69 2.56 2.52
C LEU A 22 -16.33 1.96 1.16
N LEU A 23 -17.07 2.37 0.13
CA LEU A 23 -16.74 2.11 -1.26
C LEU A 23 -16.10 3.34 -1.86
N ILE A 24 -14.97 3.16 -2.55
CA ILE A 24 -14.20 4.21 -3.22
C ILE A 24 -14.18 3.88 -4.71
N SER A 25 -14.59 4.84 -5.52
CA SER A 25 -14.47 4.81 -6.97
C SER A 25 -13.95 6.16 -7.47
N PHE A 26 -13.90 6.35 -8.78
CA PHE A 26 -13.40 7.58 -9.38
C PHE A 26 -14.37 8.09 -10.44
N THR A 27 -14.52 9.40 -10.50
CA THR A 27 -15.24 10.08 -11.59
C THR A 27 -14.30 10.94 -12.40
N THR A 28 -14.54 11.02 -13.70
CA THR A 28 -13.89 11.95 -14.64
C THR A 28 -14.85 13.05 -15.10
N GLU A 29 -16.03 13.13 -14.50
CA GLU A 29 -17.06 14.11 -14.81
C GLU A 29 -17.18 15.19 -13.75
N PHE A 30 -17.25 16.43 -14.20
CA PHE A 30 -17.20 17.62 -13.38
C PHE A 30 -18.08 18.74 -13.92
N LEU A 31 -18.78 19.41 -13.01
CA LEU A 31 -19.49 20.66 -13.24
C LEU A 31 -18.61 21.85 -12.82
N ARG A 32 -18.37 22.80 -13.73
CA ARG A 32 -17.71 24.06 -13.35
C ARG A 32 -18.67 24.90 -12.51
N ILE A 33 -18.27 25.23 -11.29
CA ILE A 33 -19.08 26.02 -10.36
C ILE A 33 -18.73 27.51 -10.44
N TRP A 34 -17.44 27.83 -10.43
CA TRP A 34 -16.96 29.21 -10.45
C TRP A 34 -15.57 29.27 -11.08
N ASP A 35 -15.20 30.41 -11.64
CA ASP A 35 -13.87 30.66 -12.18
C ASP A 35 -13.48 32.13 -12.08
N THR A 36 -12.20 32.41 -12.29
CA THR A 36 -11.65 33.76 -12.24
C THR A 36 -11.64 34.47 -13.60
N VAL A 37 -12.40 33.98 -14.60
CA VAL A 37 -12.43 34.59 -15.94
C VAL A 37 -12.93 36.02 -15.85
N GLY A 38 -12.11 36.96 -16.36
CA GLY A 38 -12.41 38.39 -16.31
C GLY A 38 -12.02 39.07 -14.98
N SER A 39 -11.40 38.36 -14.04
CA SER A 39 -10.80 38.93 -12.84
C SER A 39 -9.32 39.30 -13.07
N ARG A 40 -8.78 40.18 -12.21
CA ARG A 40 -7.36 40.61 -12.23
C ARG A 40 -6.43 39.68 -11.43
N VAL A 41 -6.98 38.64 -10.82
CA VAL A 41 -6.24 37.63 -10.04
C VAL A 41 -5.64 36.55 -10.93
N LYS A 42 -4.84 35.66 -10.33
CA LYS A 42 -4.35 34.46 -11.02
C LYS A 42 -5.51 33.62 -11.58
N PRO A 43 -5.34 33.00 -12.76
CA PRO A 43 -6.30 32.04 -13.29
C PRO A 43 -6.61 30.93 -12.27
N ALA A 44 -7.88 30.55 -12.20
CA ALA A 44 -8.36 29.38 -11.49
C ALA A 44 -9.78 29.05 -11.91
N ALA A 45 -10.11 27.77 -11.83
CA ALA A 45 -11.45 27.24 -11.99
C ALA A 45 -11.75 26.21 -10.90
N PHE A 46 -12.99 26.23 -10.43
CA PHE A 46 -13.49 25.41 -9.33
C PHE A 46 -14.59 24.50 -9.85
N TRP A 47 -14.43 23.21 -9.60
CA TRP A 47 -15.21 22.16 -10.23
C TRP A 47 -15.79 21.22 -9.19
N ARG A 48 -17.09 20.96 -9.28
CA ARG A 48 -17.73 19.92 -8.48
C ARG A 48 -17.68 18.60 -9.24
N PRO A 49 -17.11 17.52 -8.66
CA PRO A 49 -17.22 16.20 -9.26
C PRO A 49 -18.69 15.77 -9.29
N THR A 50 -19.12 15.29 -10.46
CA THR A 50 -20.50 14.84 -10.72
C THR A 50 -20.46 13.37 -11.12
N PRO A 51 -20.38 12.42 -10.17
CA PRO A 51 -20.44 11.00 -10.49
C PRO A 51 -21.73 10.69 -11.25
N PRO A 52 -21.65 10.10 -12.46
CA PRO A 52 -22.84 9.76 -13.26
C PRO A 52 -23.72 8.76 -12.52
N ALA A 53 -25.03 9.02 -12.43
CA ALA A 53 -25.93 8.18 -11.62
C ALA A 53 -26.17 6.77 -12.21
N ASP A 54 -25.99 6.62 -13.52
CA ASP A 54 -26.08 5.35 -14.25
C ASP A 54 -24.84 4.45 -14.03
N VAL A 55 -23.65 5.04 -13.90
CA VAL A 55 -22.39 4.31 -13.69
C VAL A 55 -21.96 4.26 -12.22
N LEU A 56 -22.31 5.27 -11.42
CA LEU A 56 -21.91 5.42 -10.02
C LEU A 56 -23.11 5.82 -9.14
N PRO A 57 -24.17 4.98 -9.08
CA PRO A 57 -25.35 5.26 -8.27
C PRO A 57 -24.97 5.36 -6.79
N GLY A 58 -25.42 6.45 -6.14
CA GLY A 58 -25.20 6.68 -4.71
C GLY A 58 -23.80 7.15 -4.34
N TYR A 59 -22.91 7.40 -5.31
CA TYR A 59 -21.60 7.97 -5.05
C TYR A 59 -21.70 9.48 -4.85
N PHE A 60 -20.91 9.99 -3.90
CA PHE A 60 -20.82 11.40 -3.57
C PHE A 60 -19.37 11.89 -3.63
N PRO A 61 -19.14 13.16 -4.02
CA PRO A 61 -17.83 13.76 -3.91
C PRO A 61 -17.45 14.05 -2.45
N LEU A 62 -16.15 14.19 -2.23
CA LEU A 62 -15.54 14.49 -0.92
C LEU A 62 -15.25 15.99 -0.73
N GLY A 63 -15.44 16.78 -1.78
CA GLY A 63 -15.07 18.19 -1.90
C GLY A 63 -15.07 18.59 -3.37
N ASP A 64 -14.88 19.88 -3.63
CA ASP A 64 -14.68 20.40 -4.97
C ASP A 64 -13.17 20.38 -5.33
N VAL A 65 -12.87 20.51 -6.62
CA VAL A 65 -11.52 20.51 -7.21
C VAL A 65 -11.19 21.93 -7.65
N ALA A 66 -9.96 22.38 -7.36
CA ALA A 66 -9.43 23.65 -7.86
C ALA A 66 -8.27 23.36 -8.81
N ILE A 67 -8.21 24.08 -9.92
CA ILE A 67 -7.07 24.12 -10.85
C ILE A 67 -6.61 25.58 -10.99
N ASP A 68 -5.36 25.78 -11.37
CA ASP A 68 -4.70 27.08 -11.50
C ASP A 68 -4.77 27.66 -12.93
N ASP A 69 -5.71 27.17 -13.73
CA ASP A 69 -6.04 27.62 -15.08
C ASP A 69 -7.57 27.69 -15.30
N HIS A 70 -8.00 27.78 -16.56
CA HIS A 70 -9.42 27.77 -16.95
C HIS A 70 -9.78 26.56 -17.84
N ASP A 71 -8.92 25.56 -17.90
CA ASP A 71 -9.07 24.41 -18.80
C ASP A 71 -10.22 23.51 -18.36
N ASN A 72 -10.81 22.80 -19.32
CA ASN A 72 -11.81 21.78 -19.01
C ASN A 72 -11.10 20.51 -18.49
N ILE A 73 -11.51 20.05 -17.31
CA ILE A 73 -10.92 18.89 -16.64
C ILE A 73 -11.66 17.57 -16.89
N ASN A 74 -12.86 17.63 -17.51
CA ASN A 74 -13.62 16.45 -17.87
C ASN A 74 -12.79 15.49 -18.74
N ASP A 75 -12.83 14.20 -18.43
CA ASP A 75 -12.05 13.11 -19.06
C ASP A 75 -10.51 13.23 -18.98
N ARG A 76 -9.99 14.30 -18.37
CA ARG A 76 -8.55 14.56 -18.21
C ARG A 76 -8.08 14.37 -16.79
N HIS A 77 -8.98 14.57 -15.83
CA HIS A 77 -8.75 14.38 -14.41
C HIS A 77 -9.67 13.27 -13.90
N ALA A 78 -9.24 12.57 -12.86
CA ALA A 78 -10.15 11.76 -12.06
C ALA A 78 -9.94 12.06 -10.58
N VAL A 79 -11.01 11.99 -9.81
CA VAL A 79 -10.99 12.21 -8.36
C VAL A 79 -11.79 11.14 -7.64
N ALA A 80 -11.42 10.87 -6.39
CA ALA A 80 -12.10 9.88 -5.58
C ALA A 80 -13.52 10.34 -5.26
N VAL A 81 -14.48 9.44 -5.45
CA VAL A 81 -15.87 9.56 -5.02
C VAL A 81 -16.23 8.35 -4.16
N VAL A 82 -17.16 8.53 -3.23
CA VAL A 82 -17.43 7.53 -2.20
C VAL A 82 -18.90 7.15 -2.11
N CYS A 83 -19.17 5.89 -1.77
CA CYS A 83 -20.50 5.37 -1.52
C CYS A 83 -20.51 4.52 -0.24
N GLU A 84 -21.65 4.45 0.43
CA GLU A 84 -21.85 3.54 1.56
C GLU A 84 -22.07 2.13 1.02
N ALA A 85 -21.33 1.16 1.55
CA ALA A 85 -21.53 -0.23 1.19
C ALA A 85 -22.90 -0.74 1.69
N ALA A 86 -23.55 -1.61 0.91
CA ALA A 86 -24.79 -2.26 1.35
C ALA A 86 -24.57 -3.16 2.59
N THR A 87 -23.38 -3.76 2.70
CA THR A 87 -22.96 -4.51 3.89
C THR A 87 -22.43 -3.55 4.95
N PRO A 88 -22.89 -3.64 6.20
CA PRO A 88 -22.45 -2.78 7.28
C PRO A 88 -20.98 -3.02 7.65
N SER A 89 -20.45 -2.17 8.53
CA SER A 89 -19.12 -2.34 9.10
C SER A 89 -18.97 -3.70 9.76
N ALA A 90 -17.76 -4.28 9.70
CA ALA A 90 -17.41 -5.47 10.47
C ALA A 90 -17.53 -5.23 11.99
N ASP A 91 -17.38 -3.98 12.44
CA ASP A 91 -17.62 -3.56 13.81
C ASP A 91 -18.91 -2.71 13.88
N PRO A 92 -20.01 -3.27 14.41
CA PRO A 92 -21.29 -2.58 14.50
C PRO A 92 -21.23 -1.27 15.29
N ALA A 93 -20.27 -1.09 16.21
CA ALA A 93 -20.14 0.12 17.01
C ALA A 93 -19.71 1.34 16.17
N LYS A 94 -19.12 1.12 14.99
CA LYS A 94 -18.63 2.21 14.12
C LYS A 94 -19.73 2.88 13.31
N GLY A 95 -20.85 2.20 13.04
CA GLY A 95 -21.95 2.70 12.23
C GLY A 95 -21.57 2.96 10.76
N SER A 96 -22.27 3.89 10.11
CA SER A 96 -22.08 4.26 8.69
C SER A 96 -20.67 4.80 8.40
N ALA A 97 -20.14 4.55 7.21
CA ALA A 97 -18.88 5.13 6.76
C ALA A 97 -19.05 6.61 6.35
N LEU A 98 -20.25 6.99 5.90
CA LEU A 98 -20.52 8.31 5.33
C LEU A 98 -21.66 9.05 6.05
N ARG A 99 -21.48 10.36 6.22
CA ARG A 99 -22.54 11.28 6.66
C ARG A 99 -22.53 12.55 5.83
N ARG A 100 -23.69 13.20 5.71
CA ARG A 100 -23.73 14.59 5.23
C ARG A 100 -23.07 15.52 6.26
N PRO A 101 -22.51 16.66 5.85
CA PRO A 101 -22.17 17.72 6.80
C PRO A 101 -23.41 18.18 7.58
N ASP A 102 -23.20 18.63 8.82
CA ASP A 102 -24.26 19.22 9.64
C ASP A 102 -24.58 20.65 9.19
N ASP A 103 -23.55 21.38 8.77
CA ASP A 103 -23.69 22.71 8.16
C ASP A 103 -22.44 23.09 7.33
N TYR A 104 -22.37 24.33 6.85
CA TYR A 104 -21.20 24.93 6.20
C TYR A 104 -20.80 26.24 6.87
N GLU A 105 -19.48 26.41 7.05
CA GLU A 105 -18.83 27.64 7.47
C GLU A 105 -18.33 28.42 6.24
N LEU A 106 -18.63 29.72 6.14
CA LEU A 106 -18.10 30.57 5.08
C LEU A 106 -16.61 30.85 5.33
N ILE A 107 -15.75 30.50 4.37
CA ILE A 107 -14.32 30.84 4.41
C ILE A 107 -14.09 32.17 3.69
N TRP A 108 -14.61 32.27 2.46
CA TRP A 108 -14.34 33.39 1.58
C TRP A 108 -15.52 33.65 0.64
N GLN A 109 -15.77 34.92 0.33
CA GLN A 109 -16.62 35.36 -0.77
C GLN A 109 -15.99 36.58 -1.46
N ASP A 110 -16.30 36.76 -2.73
CA ASP A 110 -15.65 37.76 -3.59
C ASP A 110 -16.14 39.21 -3.37
N THR A 111 -16.93 39.47 -2.32
CA THR A 111 -17.46 40.79 -2.00
C THR A 111 -16.37 41.85 -1.92
N GLY A 112 -16.51 42.92 -2.72
CA GLY A 112 -15.55 44.02 -2.81
C GLY A 112 -14.52 43.87 -3.93
N SER A 113 -14.46 42.72 -4.61
CA SER A 113 -13.52 42.47 -5.71
C SER A 113 -13.79 43.30 -6.97
N GLY A 114 -15.05 43.73 -7.16
CA GLY A 114 -15.51 44.35 -8.41
C GLY A 114 -15.64 43.34 -9.56
N SER A 115 -15.59 42.03 -9.27
CA SER A 115 -15.91 40.97 -10.21
C SER A 115 -17.37 41.08 -10.68
N LYS A 116 -17.63 40.64 -11.91
CA LYS A 116 -19.01 40.47 -12.44
C LYS A 116 -19.61 39.11 -12.11
N LYS A 117 -18.79 38.17 -11.62
CA LYS A 117 -19.18 36.83 -11.21
C LYS A 117 -18.97 36.70 -9.71
N ASP A 118 -20.07 36.61 -8.97
CA ASP A 118 -20.05 36.37 -7.54
C ASP A 118 -19.65 34.91 -7.26
N GLY A 119 -18.90 34.69 -6.18
CA GLY A 119 -18.47 33.35 -5.77
C GLY A 119 -18.13 33.27 -4.31
N ALA A 120 -18.33 32.09 -3.72
CA ALA A 120 -17.95 31.83 -2.34
C ALA A 120 -17.37 30.42 -2.16
N ILE A 121 -16.56 30.26 -1.11
CA ILE A 121 -15.91 29.02 -0.71
C ILE A 121 -16.29 28.71 0.75
N TRP A 122 -16.72 27.48 0.96
CA TRP A 122 -17.31 26.99 2.18
C TRP A 122 -16.56 25.77 2.72
N ARG A 123 -16.44 25.69 4.04
CA ARG A 123 -15.95 24.51 4.76
C ARG A 123 -17.14 23.70 5.24
N PRO A 124 -17.27 22.41 4.86
CA PRO A 124 -18.25 21.54 5.48
C PRO A 124 -17.94 21.36 6.97
N ILE A 125 -18.95 21.46 7.82
CA ILE A 125 -18.88 21.15 9.26
C ILE A 125 -19.30 19.69 9.41
N PRO A 126 -18.35 18.76 9.67
CA PRO A 126 -18.68 17.34 9.78
C PRO A 126 -19.38 17.02 11.11
N PRO A 127 -20.25 16.01 11.15
CA PRO A 127 -20.75 15.45 12.40
C PRO A 127 -19.62 14.87 13.26
N GLN A 128 -19.87 14.74 14.56
CA GLN A 128 -18.91 14.12 15.48
C GLN A 128 -18.49 12.72 15.01
N GLY A 129 -17.17 12.46 14.99
CA GLY A 129 -16.58 11.19 14.52
C GLY A 129 -16.34 11.12 13.01
N TYR A 130 -16.70 12.17 12.27
CA TYR A 130 -16.50 12.27 10.83
C TYR A 130 -15.60 13.45 10.49
N VAL A 131 -15.07 13.44 9.26
CA VAL A 131 -14.14 14.44 8.75
C VAL A 131 -14.55 14.84 7.34
N ALA A 132 -14.46 16.13 7.04
CA ALA A 132 -14.59 16.65 5.69
C ALA A 132 -13.23 16.64 4.98
N LEU A 133 -13.16 16.12 3.75
CA LEU A 133 -11.91 15.98 3.00
C LEU A 133 -11.68 17.10 1.98
N GLY A 134 -12.58 18.08 1.88
CA GLY A 134 -12.42 19.21 0.96
C GLY A 134 -13.40 20.35 1.24
N SER A 135 -13.09 21.51 0.68
CA SER A 135 -13.97 22.68 0.62
C SER A 135 -14.90 22.60 -0.58
N VAL A 136 -15.95 23.42 -0.55
CA VAL A 136 -17.01 23.45 -1.55
C VAL A 136 -17.19 24.90 -2.05
N CYS A 137 -17.33 25.09 -3.35
CA CYS A 137 -17.57 26.37 -3.98
C CYS A 137 -19.07 26.58 -4.27
N SER A 138 -19.52 27.82 -4.34
CA SER A 138 -20.86 28.20 -4.81
C SER A 138 -20.75 29.27 -5.89
N ASP A 139 -21.63 29.16 -6.89
CA ASP A 139 -21.94 30.26 -7.81
C ASP A 139 -22.82 31.26 -7.04
N GLY A 140 -22.26 32.44 -6.74
CA GLY A 140 -22.82 33.39 -5.78
C GLY A 140 -22.46 33.12 -4.30
N HIS A 141 -23.06 33.92 -3.40
CA HIS A 141 -22.79 33.88 -1.95
C HIS A 141 -23.76 32.97 -1.17
N GLY A 142 -24.55 32.16 -1.86
CA GLY A 142 -25.48 31.22 -1.24
C GLY A 142 -24.77 30.01 -0.66
N LYS A 143 -25.23 29.54 0.52
CA LYS A 143 -24.71 28.31 1.14
C LYS A 143 -24.98 27.08 0.25
N PRO A 144 -24.03 26.15 0.08
CA PRO A 144 -24.25 24.92 -0.69
C PRO A 144 -25.29 23.99 -0.03
N SER A 145 -25.86 23.08 -0.82
CA SER A 145 -26.71 22.00 -0.30
C SER A 145 -25.89 21.05 0.58
N LEU A 146 -26.46 20.58 1.70
CA LEU A 146 -25.84 19.53 2.54
C LEU A 146 -25.65 18.20 1.78
N ASN A 147 -26.27 18.04 0.62
CA ASN A 147 -26.05 16.88 -0.24
C ASN A 147 -24.87 17.05 -1.21
N ALA A 148 -24.23 18.21 -1.26
CA ALA A 148 -23.16 18.49 -2.21
C ALA A 148 -21.95 17.58 -2.02
N VAL A 149 -21.65 17.16 -0.78
CA VAL A 149 -20.50 16.28 -0.45
C VAL A 149 -20.84 15.31 0.68
N ARG A 150 -19.92 14.39 1.00
CA ARG A 150 -19.97 13.57 2.22
C ARG A 150 -18.74 13.77 3.10
N CYS A 151 -18.96 13.67 4.40
CA CYS A 151 -17.94 13.50 5.42
C CYS A 151 -17.72 12.00 5.66
N VAL A 152 -16.48 11.61 5.91
CA VAL A 152 -16.05 10.22 6.06
C VAL A 152 -15.72 9.95 7.52
N ARG A 153 -16.07 8.76 8.01
CA ARG A 153 -15.76 8.31 9.36
C ARG A 153 -14.24 8.33 9.59
N ALA A 154 -13.81 8.85 10.75
CA ALA A 154 -12.42 9.22 10.98
C ALA A 154 -11.42 8.04 10.95
N ASP A 155 -11.82 6.82 11.30
CA ASP A 155 -10.96 5.62 11.31
C ASP A 155 -10.56 5.12 9.90
N LEU A 156 -11.30 5.54 8.88
CA LEU A 156 -11.06 5.23 7.47
C LEU A 156 -10.07 6.20 6.82
N LEU A 157 -9.53 7.15 7.61
CA LEU A 157 -8.69 8.24 7.15
C LEU A 157 -7.34 8.24 7.86
N ILE A 158 -6.40 8.96 7.26
CA ILE A 158 -5.09 9.25 7.85
C ILE A 158 -4.81 10.75 7.79
N ALA A 159 -4.17 11.30 8.81
CA ALA A 159 -3.77 12.70 8.82
C ALA A 159 -2.70 12.98 7.75
N SER A 160 -2.85 14.12 7.07
CA SER A 160 -2.08 14.48 5.88
C SER A 160 -1.48 15.88 5.99
N GLY A 161 -0.40 16.10 5.24
CA GLY A 161 0.24 17.40 5.11
C GLY A 161 -0.43 18.30 4.07
N LEU A 162 -0.02 19.56 4.06
CA LEU A 162 -0.38 20.54 3.03
C LEU A 162 0.68 20.60 1.93
N ASN A 163 0.24 20.51 0.68
CA ASN A 163 1.06 20.72 -0.52
C ASN A 163 1.38 22.20 -0.77
N VAL A 164 1.91 22.52 -1.94
CA VAL A 164 1.96 23.87 -2.49
C VAL A 164 0.54 24.41 -2.69
N PRO A 165 0.33 25.73 -2.53
CA PRO A 165 -0.98 26.33 -2.74
C PRO A 165 -1.37 26.23 -4.21
N VAL A 166 -2.62 25.85 -4.47
CA VAL A 166 -3.20 25.76 -5.81
C VAL A 166 -3.52 27.16 -6.34
N TRP A 167 -4.22 27.96 -5.54
CA TRP A 167 -4.62 29.31 -5.90
C TRP A 167 -4.77 30.23 -4.69
N THR A 168 -4.60 31.54 -4.89
CA THR A 168 -4.85 32.58 -3.89
C THR A 168 -5.62 33.75 -4.50
N ASP A 169 -6.47 34.42 -3.74
CA ASP A 169 -7.20 35.61 -4.22
C ASP A 169 -6.40 36.91 -4.12
N LYS A 170 -5.09 36.84 -3.85
CA LYS A 170 -4.23 38.02 -3.65
C LYS A 170 -4.34 38.98 -4.84
N GLY A 171 -4.74 40.22 -4.54
CA GLY A 171 -4.95 41.27 -5.56
C GLY A 171 -6.36 41.32 -6.14
N SER A 172 -7.30 40.50 -5.63
CA SER A 172 -8.71 40.51 -6.03
C SER A 172 -9.41 41.82 -5.69
N GLY A 173 -9.00 42.47 -4.59
CA GLY A 173 -9.76 43.57 -3.97
C GLY A 173 -10.93 43.08 -3.11
N ALA A 174 -11.14 41.77 -2.99
CA ALA A 174 -12.13 41.22 -2.07
C ALA A 174 -11.80 41.62 -0.63
N ARG A 175 -12.84 41.76 0.20
CA ARG A 175 -12.71 42.13 1.62
C ARG A 175 -12.11 41.00 2.46
N GLN A 176 -12.23 39.76 2.00
CA GLN A 176 -11.65 38.58 2.61
C GLN A 176 -10.42 38.13 1.82
N SER A 177 -9.63 37.24 2.40
CA SER A 177 -8.42 36.72 1.78
C SER A 177 -8.36 35.21 1.94
N ILE A 178 -7.97 34.51 0.88
CA ILE A 178 -7.94 33.05 0.84
C ILE A 178 -6.71 32.53 0.08
N SER A 179 -6.25 31.37 0.55
CA SER A 179 -5.39 30.45 -0.17
C SER A 179 -6.03 29.07 -0.21
N THR A 180 -5.85 28.37 -1.32
CA THR A 180 -6.38 27.02 -1.54
C THR A 180 -5.23 26.04 -1.63
N TRP A 181 -5.41 24.86 -1.05
CA TRP A 181 -4.34 23.87 -0.87
C TRP A 181 -4.85 22.47 -1.16
N SER A 182 -3.93 21.56 -1.46
CA SER A 182 -4.22 20.12 -1.58
C SER A 182 -3.53 19.31 -0.48
N ALA A 183 -4.10 18.16 -0.16
CA ALA A 183 -3.49 17.21 0.77
C ALA A 183 -2.29 16.48 0.14
N ILE A 184 -1.26 16.23 0.94
CA ILE A 184 -0.20 15.25 0.66
C ILE A 184 -0.33 14.13 1.70
N PRO A 185 -0.54 12.87 1.28
CA PRO A 185 -0.59 11.75 2.21
C PRO A 185 0.78 11.52 2.88
N PRO A 186 0.81 11.03 4.12
CA PRO A 186 2.06 10.64 4.75
C PRO A 186 2.60 9.35 4.14
N SER A 187 3.75 8.90 4.62
CA SER A 187 4.28 7.57 4.38
C SER A 187 3.31 6.45 4.78
N ALA A 188 2.94 5.59 3.83
CA ALA A 188 2.11 4.43 4.12
C ALA A 188 2.90 3.36 4.91
N PRO A 189 2.30 2.76 5.97
CA PRO A 189 2.83 1.56 6.59
C PRO A 189 2.63 0.35 5.67
N ALA A 190 3.16 -0.81 6.08
CA ALA A 190 2.98 -2.06 5.36
C ALA A 190 1.48 -2.39 5.15
N ASP A 191 1.19 -2.92 3.96
CA ASP A 191 -0.15 -3.33 3.48
C ASP A 191 -1.18 -2.21 3.38
N GLU A 192 -0.72 -0.97 3.24
CA GLU A 192 -1.59 0.18 3.10
C GLU A 192 -1.24 1.04 1.89
N ILE A 193 -2.28 1.72 1.42
CA ILE A 193 -2.25 2.82 0.48
C ILE A 193 -2.89 4.02 1.17
N HIS A 194 -2.21 5.17 1.15
CA HIS A 194 -2.79 6.44 1.56
C HIS A 194 -3.02 7.30 0.32
N LEU A 195 -4.27 7.66 0.04
CA LEU A 195 -4.68 8.36 -1.18
C LEU A 195 -5.23 9.75 -0.85
N ALA A 196 -4.63 10.80 -1.39
CA ALA A 196 -5.21 12.14 -1.32
C ALA A 196 -6.56 12.16 -2.08
N PRO A 197 -7.59 12.84 -1.54
CA PRO A 197 -8.93 12.87 -2.14
C PRO A 197 -8.99 13.55 -3.53
N GLY A 198 -7.97 14.34 -3.90
CA GLY A 198 -7.96 15.12 -5.14
C GLY A 198 -8.78 16.41 -5.08
N THR A 199 -9.24 16.79 -3.89
CA THR A 199 -10.01 18.00 -3.60
C THR A 199 -9.10 19.13 -3.11
N PHE A 200 -9.63 20.36 -3.07
CA PHE A 200 -8.95 21.49 -2.42
C PHE A 200 -9.52 21.79 -1.04
N VAL A 201 -8.74 22.49 -0.21
CA VAL A 201 -9.21 23.14 1.02
C VAL A 201 -8.90 24.63 1.00
N GLY A 202 -9.85 25.44 1.47
CA GLY A 202 -9.69 26.88 1.64
C GLY A 202 -9.21 27.25 3.05
N VAL A 203 -8.25 28.17 3.11
CA VAL A 203 -7.69 28.73 4.35
C VAL A 203 -7.66 30.25 4.26
N ASN A 204 -8.07 30.91 5.34
CA ASN A 204 -8.03 32.37 5.42
C ASN A 204 -6.59 32.88 5.43
N GLY A 205 -6.31 33.86 4.58
CA GLY A 205 -4.98 34.44 4.40
C GLY A 205 -4.13 33.73 3.34
N TYR A 206 -2.91 34.24 3.12
CA TYR A 206 -2.03 33.82 2.01
C TYR A 206 -0.89 32.90 2.43
N SER A 207 -0.65 32.76 3.73
CA SER A 207 0.45 31.97 4.27
C SER A 207 0.00 30.54 4.55
N LYS A 208 0.95 29.60 4.47
CA LYS A 208 0.72 28.21 4.89
C LYS A 208 0.29 28.21 6.36
N PRO A 209 -0.88 27.65 6.72
CA PRO A 209 -1.31 27.62 8.11
C PRO A 209 -0.34 26.78 8.95
N ALA A 210 -0.04 27.27 10.17
CA ALA A 210 0.88 26.60 11.09
C ALA A 210 0.30 25.27 11.61
N SER A 211 -1.01 25.21 11.80
CA SER A 211 -1.75 23.98 12.12
C SER A 211 -3.03 23.93 11.30
N PHE A 212 -3.20 22.84 10.54
CA PHE A 212 -4.40 22.59 9.76
C PHE A 212 -4.52 21.09 9.52
N ASN A 213 -5.64 20.50 9.91
CA ASN A 213 -5.84 19.06 9.78
C ASN A 213 -6.38 18.75 8.39
N LEU A 214 -5.56 18.11 7.57
CA LEU A 214 -5.97 17.47 6.33
C LEU A 214 -5.98 15.96 6.49
N TYR A 215 -6.74 15.30 5.62
CA TYR A 215 -6.88 13.86 5.66
C TYR A 215 -6.84 13.26 4.26
N SER A 216 -6.26 12.07 4.19
CA SER A 216 -6.26 11.20 3.02
C SER A 216 -7.05 9.92 3.32
N LEU A 217 -7.56 9.28 2.28
CA LEU A 217 -8.22 7.99 2.38
C LEU A 217 -7.19 6.91 2.73
N ARG A 218 -7.50 6.07 3.70
CA ARG A 218 -6.72 4.87 4.02
C ARG A 218 -7.33 3.68 3.29
N ILE A 219 -6.52 2.91 2.57
CA ILE A 219 -6.96 1.78 1.74
C ILE A 219 -6.05 0.59 2.03
N PRO A 220 -6.58 -0.59 2.38
CA PRO A 220 -5.75 -1.79 2.56
C PRO A 220 -5.29 -2.36 1.22
N ILE A 221 -4.07 -2.88 1.17
CA ILE A 221 -3.59 -3.73 0.08
C ILE A 221 -4.03 -5.16 0.39
N VAL A 222 -4.88 -5.72 -0.47
CA VAL A 222 -5.32 -7.12 -0.30
C VAL A 222 -4.26 -8.04 -0.90
N ILE A 223 -3.70 -8.90 -0.06
CA ILE A 223 -2.72 -9.92 -0.45
C ILE A 223 -3.33 -11.29 -0.18
N ASP A 224 -3.61 -12.02 -1.24
CA ASP A 224 -4.08 -13.40 -1.17
C ASP A 224 -2.86 -14.33 -1.03
N VAL A 225 -2.93 -15.23 -0.04
CA VAL A 225 -1.84 -16.18 0.28
C VAL A 225 -2.29 -17.60 -0.05
N ASN A 226 -1.54 -18.27 -0.91
CA ASN A 226 -1.76 -19.65 -1.32
C ASN A 226 -0.75 -20.59 -0.64
N ALA A 227 -0.98 -21.90 -0.78
CA ALA A 227 -0.06 -22.91 -0.27
C ALA A 227 1.33 -22.75 -0.92
N ARG A 228 2.36 -22.62 -0.06
CA ARG A 228 3.77 -22.59 -0.48
C ARG A 228 4.23 -24.00 -0.90
N PRO A 229 5.24 -24.12 -1.78
CA PRO A 229 5.78 -25.43 -2.16
C PRO A 229 6.26 -26.18 -0.90
N ALA A 230 5.97 -27.48 -0.84
CA ALA A 230 6.48 -28.33 0.22
C ALA A 230 8.00 -28.47 0.10
N ALA A 231 8.69 -28.47 1.24
CA ALA A 231 10.12 -28.67 1.29
C ALA A 231 10.50 -30.03 0.68
N PRO A 232 11.44 -30.10 -0.28
CA PRO A 232 11.82 -31.35 -0.92
C PRO A 232 12.36 -32.36 0.09
N VAL A 233 11.87 -33.60 0.02
CA VAL A 233 12.35 -34.70 0.87
C VAL A 233 13.10 -35.69 0.00
N LEU A 234 14.31 -36.00 0.41
CA LEU A 234 15.17 -37.02 -0.16
C LEU A 234 14.70 -38.39 0.34
N VAL A 235 14.06 -39.14 -0.54
CA VAL A 235 13.50 -40.49 -0.26
C VAL A 235 14.37 -41.63 -0.80
N ASP A 236 15.40 -41.29 -1.57
CA ASP A 236 16.37 -42.21 -2.16
C ASP A 236 17.76 -41.54 -2.20
N VAL A 237 18.78 -42.26 -2.63
CA VAL A 237 20.16 -41.77 -2.74
C VAL A 237 20.26 -40.52 -3.61
N THR A 238 19.44 -40.41 -4.66
CA THR A 238 19.45 -39.26 -5.58
C THR A 238 18.21 -38.37 -5.40
N PRO A 239 18.36 -37.03 -5.44
CA PRO A 239 17.22 -36.13 -5.35
C PRO A 239 16.32 -36.26 -6.58
N ALA A 240 15.01 -36.24 -6.34
CA ALA A 240 14.02 -36.18 -7.42
C ALA A 240 14.05 -34.82 -8.13
N THR A 241 13.59 -34.81 -9.38
CA THR A 241 13.38 -33.57 -10.13
C THR A 241 12.33 -32.71 -9.45
N LEU A 242 12.67 -31.43 -9.21
CA LEU A 242 11.74 -30.47 -8.63
C LEU A 242 10.67 -30.10 -9.65
N GLN A 243 9.41 -30.15 -9.21
CA GLN A 243 8.28 -29.73 -10.03
C GLN A 243 8.13 -28.21 -9.98
N ALA A 244 7.70 -27.62 -11.10
CA ALA A 244 7.35 -26.21 -11.14
C ALA A 244 6.08 -25.97 -10.30
N PRO A 245 6.00 -24.85 -9.57
CA PRO A 245 4.79 -24.50 -8.83
C PRO A 245 3.61 -24.26 -9.77
N GLU A 246 2.45 -24.81 -9.43
CA GLU A 246 1.23 -24.69 -10.25
C GLU A 246 0.55 -23.32 -10.12
N GLN A 247 0.77 -22.63 -8.99
CA GLN A 247 0.15 -21.34 -8.68
C GLN A 247 1.11 -20.43 -7.91
N PRO A 248 0.90 -19.09 -7.97
CA PRO A 248 1.68 -18.16 -7.16
C PRO A 248 1.39 -18.37 -5.67
N ALA A 249 2.42 -18.26 -4.83
CA ALA A 249 2.30 -18.33 -3.38
C ALA A 249 1.61 -17.08 -2.80
N TYR A 250 1.78 -15.92 -3.44
CA TYR A 250 1.13 -14.67 -3.02
C TYR A 250 0.63 -13.90 -4.23
N SER A 251 -0.50 -13.21 -4.08
CA SER A 251 -1.04 -12.28 -5.08
C SER A 251 -1.53 -10.99 -4.43
N ALA A 252 -0.84 -9.89 -4.68
CA ALA A 252 -1.23 -8.57 -4.20
C ALA A 252 -2.07 -7.84 -5.26
N ARG A 253 -3.24 -7.33 -4.86
CA ARG A 253 -4.14 -6.53 -5.70
C ARG A 253 -3.82 -5.04 -5.56
N LEU A 254 -3.41 -4.43 -6.67
CA LEU A 254 -2.92 -3.06 -6.73
C LEU A 254 -3.83 -2.19 -7.61
N PRO A 255 -4.47 -1.14 -7.06
CA PRO A 255 -5.26 -0.22 -7.86
C PRO A 255 -4.45 0.49 -8.96
N TRP A 256 -5.08 0.77 -10.10
CA TRP A 256 -4.44 1.39 -11.26
C TRP A 256 -3.64 2.67 -10.98
N PHE A 257 -4.04 3.47 -9.99
CA PHE A 257 -3.38 4.76 -9.70
C PHE A 257 -2.05 4.61 -8.98
N ILE A 258 -1.82 3.48 -8.27
CA ILE A 258 -0.55 3.21 -7.57
C ILE A 258 0.49 2.48 -8.44
N VAL A 259 0.12 2.10 -9.67
CA VAL A 259 0.99 1.45 -10.65
C VAL A 259 1.15 2.36 -11.86
N LYS A 260 2.37 2.55 -12.35
CA LYS A 260 2.61 3.17 -13.65
C LYS A 260 2.70 2.07 -14.72
N ASP A 261 1.89 2.19 -15.77
CA ASP A 261 2.01 1.30 -16.93
C ASP A 261 2.74 2.05 -18.05
N PRO A 262 3.90 1.57 -18.53
CA PRO A 262 4.65 2.25 -19.57
C PRO A 262 3.96 2.22 -20.95
N GLN A 263 2.96 1.36 -21.15
CA GLN A 263 2.27 1.20 -22.43
C GLN A 263 0.85 1.78 -22.44
N LEU A 264 0.29 2.12 -21.27
CA LEU A 264 -1.05 2.67 -21.14
C LEU A 264 -1.01 4.08 -20.54
N THR A 265 -1.77 5.00 -21.12
CA THR A 265 -2.06 6.28 -20.49
C THR A 265 -2.87 6.07 -19.21
N ARG A 266 -2.87 7.03 -18.27
CA ARG A 266 -3.67 6.93 -17.03
C ARG A 266 -5.15 6.65 -17.29
N ARG A 267 -5.74 7.29 -18.31
CA ARG A 267 -7.13 7.04 -18.73
C ARG A 267 -7.33 5.61 -19.24
N GLN A 268 -6.38 5.09 -20.02
CA GLN A 268 -6.43 3.69 -20.47
C GLN A 268 -6.24 2.73 -19.30
N GLN A 269 -5.33 2.98 -18.37
CA GLN A 269 -5.19 2.18 -17.14
C GLN A 269 -6.52 2.13 -16.40
N PHE A 270 -7.16 3.28 -16.18
CA PHE A 270 -8.44 3.38 -15.48
C PHE A 270 -9.54 2.51 -16.11
N HIS A 271 -9.66 2.47 -17.44
CA HIS A 271 -10.72 1.72 -18.12
C HIS A 271 -10.36 0.26 -18.47
N GLN A 272 -9.10 -0.03 -18.77
CA GLN A 272 -8.66 -1.33 -19.31
C GLN A 272 -8.01 -2.22 -18.25
N SER A 273 -7.34 -1.61 -17.25
CA SER A 273 -6.66 -2.34 -16.17
C SER A 273 -6.88 -1.63 -14.84
N PRO A 274 -8.14 -1.58 -14.36
CA PRO A 274 -8.51 -0.91 -13.11
C PRO A 274 -7.77 -1.45 -11.88
N GLU A 275 -7.37 -2.71 -11.95
CA GLU A 275 -6.59 -3.44 -10.96
C GLU A 275 -5.42 -4.13 -11.66
N TYR A 276 -4.28 -4.21 -10.96
CA TYR A 276 -3.09 -4.94 -11.34
C TYR A 276 -2.80 -6.02 -10.31
N LEU A 277 -2.24 -7.14 -10.74
CA LEU A 277 -1.83 -8.24 -9.86
C LEU A 277 -0.31 -8.31 -9.81
N LEU A 278 0.27 -8.12 -8.63
CA LEU A 278 1.66 -8.46 -8.38
C LEU A 278 1.72 -9.84 -7.73
N GLN A 279 2.15 -10.83 -8.50
CA GLN A 279 2.20 -12.23 -8.08
C GLN A 279 3.60 -12.64 -7.71
N ARG A 280 3.76 -13.30 -6.56
CA ARG A 280 4.99 -13.97 -6.15
C ARG A 280 4.84 -15.47 -6.26
N THR A 281 5.75 -16.12 -6.97
CA THR A 281 5.81 -17.57 -7.10
C THR A 281 7.06 -18.11 -6.44
N ASP A 282 6.90 -18.92 -5.39
CA ASP A 282 7.99 -19.51 -4.63
C ASP A 282 8.31 -20.91 -5.19
N HIS A 283 9.60 -21.24 -5.28
CA HIS A 283 10.07 -22.55 -5.73
C HIS A 283 11.41 -22.90 -5.06
N TYR A 284 11.70 -24.19 -4.96
CA TYR A 284 12.99 -24.65 -4.47
C TYR A 284 13.98 -24.80 -5.64
N GLN A 285 15.23 -24.45 -5.37
CA GLN A 285 16.37 -24.76 -6.22
C GLN A 285 17.31 -25.73 -5.48
N LEU A 286 17.71 -26.82 -6.15
CA LEU A 286 18.78 -27.68 -5.64
C LEU A 286 20.12 -26.94 -5.73
N VAL A 287 20.73 -26.68 -4.57
CA VAL A 287 22.06 -26.06 -4.47
C VAL A 287 23.15 -27.09 -4.69
N GLY A 288 22.98 -28.26 -4.09
CA GLY A 288 23.99 -29.31 -4.11
C GLY A 288 23.48 -30.60 -3.53
N HIS A 289 24.12 -31.69 -3.96
CA HIS A 289 23.84 -33.04 -3.51
C HIS A 289 25.16 -33.79 -3.27
N CYS A 290 25.21 -34.57 -2.21
CA CYS A 290 26.31 -35.47 -1.94
C CYS A 290 25.77 -36.79 -1.39
N HIS A 291 26.10 -37.88 -2.08
CA HIS A 291 26.04 -39.21 -1.52
C HIS A 291 27.40 -39.59 -0.92
N ASN A 292 27.42 -39.88 0.38
CA ASN A 292 28.60 -40.33 1.08
C ASN A 292 28.54 -41.86 1.28
N THR A 293 29.37 -42.59 0.54
CA THR A 293 29.50 -44.05 0.63
C THR A 293 30.58 -44.48 1.62
N GLU A 294 31.28 -43.54 2.26
CA GLU A 294 32.31 -43.83 3.25
C GLU A 294 31.66 -43.99 4.65
N ASN A 295 32.33 -44.66 5.58
CA ASN A 295 31.86 -44.79 6.96
C ASN A 295 32.12 -43.53 7.81
N ASN A 296 33.01 -42.64 7.36
CA ASN A 296 33.34 -41.40 8.05
C ASN A 296 32.45 -40.24 7.56
N ASN A 297 32.46 -39.14 8.30
CA ASN A 297 31.78 -37.93 7.87
C ASN A 297 32.59 -37.23 6.77
N LYS A 298 31.89 -36.69 5.77
CA LYS A 298 32.47 -35.96 4.64
C LYS A 298 32.03 -34.51 4.64
N THR A 299 32.98 -33.59 4.61
CA THR A 299 32.69 -32.15 4.44
C THR A 299 32.61 -31.82 2.95
N VAL A 300 31.53 -31.15 2.56
CA VAL A 300 31.28 -30.71 1.19
C VAL A 300 30.94 -29.23 1.15
N ARG A 301 31.26 -28.58 0.03
CA ARG A 301 31.00 -27.17 -0.21
C ARG A 301 30.35 -26.98 -1.57
N TRP A 302 29.35 -26.12 -1.62
CA TRP A 302 28.66 -25.69 -2.83
C TRP A 302 28.55 -24.17 -2.84
N VAL A 303 28.34 -23.62 -4.03
CA VAL A 303 28.13 -22.18 -4.25
C VAL A 303 26.77 -22.02 -4.91
N ALA A 304 25.84 -21.36 -4.25
CA ALA A 304 24.52 -21.06 -4.82
C ALA A 304 24.51 -19.65 -5.41
N PRO A 305 24.12 -19.47 -6.68
CA PRO A 305 23.94 -18.15 -7.26
C PRO A 305 22.69 -17.46 -6.67
N ARG A 306 22.73 -16.14 -6.59
CA ARG A 306 21.56 -15.30 -6.31
C ARG A 306 20.88 -14.89 -7.61
N LEU A 307 19.54 -14.95 -7.64
CA LEU A 307 18.76 -14.47 -8.79
C LEU A 307 18.56 -12.96 -8.81
N GLN A 308 18.80 -12.27 -7.68
CA GLN A 308 18.69 -10.82 -7.60
C GLN A 308 19.58 -10.15 -8.65
N GLN A 309 18.99 -9.28 -9.48
CA GLN A 309 19.72 -8.47 -10.45
C GLN A 309 19.37 -6.99 -10.27
N ASN A 310 20.31 -6.23 -9.73
CA ASN A 310 20.11 -4.81 -9.36
C ASN A 310 19.58 -3.97 -10.53
N ASN A 311 20.07 -4.21 -11.75
CA ASN A 311 19.60 -3.48 -12.94
C ASN A 311 18.14 -3.82 -13.29
N ARG A 312 17.72 -5.10 -13.17
CA ARG A 312 16.33 -5.49 -13.45
C ARG A 312 15.37 -4.92 -12.42
N LEU A 313 15.72 -4.98 -11.13
CA LEU A 313 14.92 -4.39 -10.07
C LEU A 313 14.74 -2.88 -10.30
N ARG A 314 15.83 -2.15 -10.56
CA ARG A 314 15.77 -0.71 -10.85
C ARG A 314 14.92 -0.38 -12.08
N LEU A 315 15.06 -1.13 -13.17
CA LEU A 315 14.23 -0.94 -14.37
C LEU A 315 12.75 -1.19 -14.09
N PHE A 316 12.43 -2.22 -13.30
CA PHE A 316 11.07 -2.51 -12.86
C PHE A 316 10.50 -1.39 -11.99
N SER A 317 11.19 -0.97 -10.93
CA SER A 317 10.72 0.13 -10.06
C SER A 317 10.55 1.43 -10.84
N ASN A 318 11.50 1.79 -11.71
CA ASN A 318 11.42 3.02 -12.52
C ASN A 318 10.26 2.99 -13.53
N ALA A 319 9.96 1.82 -14.09
CA ALA A 319 8.87 1.66 -15.06
C ALA A 319 7.49 1.65 -14.38
N THR A 320 7.38 1.03 -13.20
CA THR A 320 6.09 0.71 -12.56
C THR A 320 5.76 1.54 -11.31
N LEU A 321 6.74 2.28 -10.77
CA LEU A 321 6.76 2.92 -9.45
C LEU A 321 6.83 1.97 -8.26
N ILE A 322 6.59 0.66 -8.42
CA ILE A 322 6.52 -0.28 -7.31
C ILE A 322 7.91 -0.49 -6.71
N GLU A 323 8.02 -0.37 -5.38
CA GLU A 323 9.26 -0.60 -4.65
C GLU A 323 9.15 -1.83 -3.73
N PHE A 324 10.26 -2.56 -3.58
CA PHE A 324 10.38 -3.70 -2.69
C PHE A 324 11.09 -3.27 -1.40
N GLY A 325 10.47 -3.55 -0.24
CA GLY A 325 11.04 -3.21 1.07
C GLY A 325 11.00 -1.74 1.46
N ALA A 326 10.44 -0.88 0.60
CA ALA A 326 10.24 0.54 0.84
C ALA A 326 8.83 0.96 0.43
N GLN A 327 8.40 2.13 0.91
CA GLN A 327 7.22 2.78 0.38
C GLN A 327 7.51 3.34 -1.02
N TRP A 328 6.50 3.40 -1.87
CA TRP A 328 6.52 4.21 -3.10
C TRP A 328 5.38 5.21 -3.12
N GLN A 329 5.55 6.26 -3.92
CA GLN A 329 4.64 7.39 -3.95
C GLN A 329 4.55 7.99 -5.36
N SER A 330 3.53 8.80 -5.58
CA SER A 330 3.38 9.54 -6.83
C SER A 330 4.45 10.62 -6.97
N ASN A 331 5.16 10.62 -8.09
CA ASN A 331 6.03 11.72 -8.50
C ASN A 331 5.28 12.77 -9.36
N LEU A 332 3.95 12.65 -9.50
CA LEU A 332 3.14 13.47 -10.41
C LEU A 332 2.60 14.73 -9.72
N SER A 333 2.52 15.82 -10.48
CA SER A 333 1.82 17.05 -10.11
C SER A 333 0.32 16.94 -10.41
N GLN A 334 -0.44 16.30 -9.51
CA GLN A 334 -1.92 16.21 -9.52
C GLN A 334 -2.59 15.57 -10.78
N PRO A 335 -3.79 14.99 -10.64
CA PRO A 335 -4.36 14.39 -9.41
C PRO A 335 -3.65 13.04 -9.10
N PHE A 336 -3.94 12.42 -7.96
CA PHE A 336 -3.33 11.16 -7.44
C PHE A 336 -1.99 11.30 -6.71
N LEU A 337 -1.97 12.14 -5.68
CA LEU A 337 -0.95 12.02 -4.65
C LEU A 337 -1.29 10.82 -3.77
N PHE A 338 -0.39 9.84 -3.73
CA PHE A 338 -0.54 8.63 -2.92
C PHE A 338 0.81 8.22 -2.33
N SER A 339 0.75 7.38 -1.31
CA SER A 339 1.85 6.53 -0.87
C SER A 339 1.34 5.10 -0.69
N ALA A 340 2.19 4.10 -0.91
CA ALA A 340 1.85 2.68 -0.76
C ALA A 340 3.06 1.87 -0.30
N ARG A 341 2.86 0.78 0.44
CA ARG A 341 3.94 -0.11 0.86
C ARG A 341 3.45 -1.55 1.04
N LEU A 342 4.18 -2.50 0.48
CA LEU A 342 3.95 -3.94 0.68
C LEU A 342 4.60 -4.43 1.98
N ASN A 343 4.04 -5.45 2.62
CA ASN A 343 4.67 -6.07 3.78
C ASN A 343 5.98 -6.82 3.45
N ASN A 344 6.73 -7.08 4.51
CA ASN A 344 8.02 -7.74 4.46
C ASN A 344 7.89 -9.21 4.07
N ASP A 345 6.84 -9.89 4.52
CA ASP A 345 6.59 -11.29 4.19
C ASP A 345 6.45 -11.48 2.69
N PHE A 346 5.69 -10.61 2.02
CA PHE A 346 5.47 -10.60 0.58
C PHE A 346 6.76 -10.24 -0.18
N THR A 347 7.55 -9.29 0.32
CA THR A 347 8.72 -8.76 -0.39
C THR A 347 10.07 -9.38 0.00
N HIS A 348 10.13 -10.27 0.99
CA HIS A 348 11.36 -10.78 1.62
C HIS A 348 12.25 -9.69 2.25
N CYS A 349 11.66 -8.70 2.93
CA CYS A 349 12.37 -7.50 3.43
C CYS A 349 12.37 -7.33 4.96
N GLU A 350 12.32 -8.40 5.74
CA GLU A 350 12.13 -8.35 7.20
C GLU A 350 13.19 -7.57 7.99
N THR A 351 14.46 -7.62 7.56
CA THR A 351 15.59 -7.07 8.33
C THR A 351 16.35 -5.95 7.60
N HIS A 352 16.63 -6.08 6.30
CA HIS A 352 17.36 -5.06 5.52
C HIS A 352 16.91 -5.03 4.05
N ALA A 353 16.26 -3.95 3.61
CA ALA A 353 15.88 -3.75 2.20
C ALA A 353 17.09 -3.84 1.22
N ASN A 354 18.31 -3.67 1.72
CA ASN A 354 19.55 -3.76 0.95
C ASN A 354 19.86 -5.18 0.44
N GLU A 355 19.23 -6.24 0.97
CA GLU A 355 19.45 -7.60 0.46
C GLU A 355 19.02 -7.79 -0.99
N TRP A 356 17.99 -7.07 -1.42
CA TRP A 356 17.58 -7.01 -2.82
C TRP A 356 18.66 -6.48 -3.77
N LEU A 357 19.65 -5.77 -3.23
CA LEU A 357 20.77 -5.18 -3.95
C LEU A 357 22.05 -6.03 -3.87
N ASN A 358 22.02 -7.18 -3.20
CA ASN A 358 23.17 -8.05 -3.01
C ASN A 358 23.17 -9.22 -4.01
N PRO A 359 23.99 -9.19 -5.07
CA PRO A 359 24.10 -10.30 -6.03
C PRO A 359 25.14 -11.35 -5.61
N ALA A 360 25.80 -11.20 -4.45
CA ALA A 360 26.89 -12.10 -4.07
C ALA A 360 26.38 -13.54 -3.88
N PRO A 361 27.09 -14.54 -4.43
CA PRO A 361 26.70 -15.93 -4.26
C PRO A 361 26.75 -16.35 -2.79
N ILE A 362 26.04 -17.42 -2.47
CA ILE A 362 25.97 -17.99 -1.12
C ILE A 362 26.88 -19.22 -1.08
N ASP A 363 27.91 -19.18 -0.24
CA ASP A 363 28.72 -20.36 0.05
C ASP A 363 28.00 -21.25 1.07
N VAL A 364 27.77 -22.50 0.69
CA VAL A 364 27.10 -23.49 1.53
C VAL A 364 28.10 -24.60 1.86
N ALA A 365 28.38 -24.79 3.15
CA ALA A 365 29.19 -25.89 3.64
C ALA A 365 28.34 -26.83 4.49
N ALA A 366 28.48 -28.15 4.28
CA ALA A 366 27.75 -29.16 5.03
C ALA A 366 28.65 -30.35 5.39
N ILE A 367 28.30 -31.03 6.47
CA ILE A 367 28.92 -32.29 6.88
C ILE A 367 27.90 -33.40 6.62
N VAL A 368 28.25 -34.33 5.74
CA VAL A 368 27.40 -35.47 5.37
C VAL A 368 27.87 -36.69 6.14
N ALA A 369 26.97 -37.30 6.91
CA ALA A 369 27.28 -38.48 7.69
C ALA A 369 27.71 -39.66 6.79
N GLY A 370 28.47 -40.59 7.34
CA GLY A 370 28.83 -41.82 6.62
C GLY A 370 27.61 -42.63 6.20
N ASN A 371 27.68 -43.30 5.06
CA ASN A 371 26.59 -44.12 4.48
C ASN A 371 25.25 -43.37 4.35
N SER A 372 25.29 -42.07 4.07
CA SER A 372 24.08 -41.25 3.91
C SER A 372 24.12 -40.43 2.63
N SER A 373 22.99 -39.86 2.26
CA SER A 373 22.87 -38.94 1.15
C SER A 373 22.24 -37.64 1.65
N MET A 374 22.75 -36.51 1.19
CA MET A 374 22.24 -35.18 1.56
C MET A 374 22.00 -34.35 0.31
N ALA A 375 20.85 -33.70 0.26
CA ALA A 375 20.53 -32.67 -0.71
C ALA A 375 20.22 -31.34 0.01
N VAL A 376 20.72 -30.25 -0.54
CA VAL A 376 20.54 -28.90 0.02
C VAL A 376 19.80 -28.03 -0.98
N TYR A 377 18.78 -27.34 -0.51
CA TYR A 377 17.90 -26.51 -1.32
C TYR A 377 17.80 -25.09 -0.78
N LEU A 378 17.55 -24.14 -1.68
CA LEU A 378 17.20 -22.75 -1.35
C LEU A 378 15.86 -22.39 -1.96
N THR A 379 15.14 -21.49 -1.31
CA THR A 379 13.92 -20.91 -1.87
C THR A 379 14.24 -19.73 -2.77
N GLN A 380 13.63 -19.72 -3.94
CA GLN A 380 13.65 -18.63 -4.91
C GLN A 380 12.24 -18.15 -5.17
N SER A 381 12.09 -16.85 -5.39
CA SER A 381 10.81 -16.19 -5.59
C SER A 381 10.85 -15.35 -6.85
N ASP A 382 9.89 -15.56 -7.74
CA ASP A 382 9.70 -14.77 -8.95
C ASP A 382 8.48 -13.87 -8.83
N TYR A 383 8.64 -12.60 -9.20
CA TYR A 383 7.60 -11.58 -9.16
C TYR A 383 7.17 -11.18 -10.57
N LYS A 384 5.87 -11.29 -10.83
CA LYS A 384 5.23 -10.89 -12.09
C LYS A 384 4.15 -9.85 -11.82
N LEU A 385 4.20 -8.74 -12.55
CA LEU A 385 3.14 -7.73 -12.54
C LEU A 385 2.24 -7.94 -13.75
N LEU A 386 0.95 -8.15 -13.52
CA LEU A 386 -0.04 -8.44 -14.56
C LEU A 386 -1.12 -7.35 -14.59
N ARG A 387 -1.58 -7.01 -15.80
CA ARG A 387 -2.80 -6.25 -16.04
C ARG A 387 -4.05 -7.08 -15.68
N ALA A 388 -5.21 -6.44 -15.66
CA ALA A 388 -6.50 -7.10 -15.46
C ALA A 388 -6.81 -8.19 -16.51
N ASP A 389 -6.27 -8.07 -17.73
CA ASP A 389 -6.40 -9.07 -18.79
C ASP A 389 -5.38 -10.22 -18.70
N GLY A 390 -4.50 -10.21 -17.69
CA GLY A 390 -3.44 -11.20 -17.49
C GLY A 390 -2.13 -10.90 -18.24
N THR A 391 -2.07 -9.82 -19.02
CA THR A 391 -0.85 -9.44 -19.74
C THR A 391 0.23 -8.95 -18.78
N GLN A 392 1.44 -9.49 -18.90
CA GLN A 392 2.57 -9.11 -18.05
C GLN A 392 3.14 -7.73 -18.43
N ILE A 393 3.49 -6.94 -17.41
CA ILE A 393 4.22 -5.68 -17.53
C ILE A 393 5.67 -5.89 -17.13
N GLY A 394 6.58 -5.47 -18.00
CA GLY A 394 8.01 -5.49 -17.73
C GLY A 394 8.56 -6.91 -17.55
N SER A 395 9.79 -6.96 -17.05
CA SER A 395 10.51 -8.22 -16.81
C SER A 395 10.19 -8.79 -15.45
N VAL A 396 10.29 -10.11 -15.32
CA VAL A 396 10.27 -10.80 -14.03
C VAL A 396 11.42 -10.30 -13.16
N VAL A 397 11.12 -10.02 -11.90
CA VAL A 397 12.08 -9.68 -10.86
C VAL A 397 12.16 -10.87 -9.93
N SER A 398 13.37 -11.30 -9.55
CA SER A 398 13.58 -12.54 -8.80
C SER A 398 14.41 -12.30 -7.55
N TYR A 399 14.16 -13.10 -6.51
CA TYR A 399 14.86 -13.04 -5.24
C TYR A 399 15.25 -14.45 -4.78
N THR A 400 16.43 -14.59 -4.20
CA THR A 400 16.89 -15.81 -3.54
C THR A 400 16.97 -15.57 -2.05
N ASP A 401 16.20 -16.34 -1.28
CA ASP A 401 16.22 -16.28 0.18
C ASP A 401 17.43 -17.04 0.71
N GLY A 402 18.50 -16.29 0.96
CA GLY A 402 19.75 -16.85 1.47
C GLY A 402 19.77 -17.15 2.96
N ARG A 403 18.68 -16.90 3.69
CA ARG A 403 18.60 -17.14 5.14
C ARG A 403 18.05 -18.52 5.45
N ASN A 404 17.20 -19.07 4.58
CA ASN A 404 16.50 -20.32 4.80
C ASN A 404 17.01 -21.41 3.84
N LEU A 405 18.06 -22.12 4.26
CA LEU A 405 18.53 -23.34 3.62
C LEU A 405 17.71 -24.54 4.11
N HIS A 406 17.24 -25.37 3.19
CA HIS A 406 16.59 -26.64 3.51
C HIS A 406 17.55 -27.79 3.26
N PHE A 407 17.80 -28.59 4.28
CA PHE A 407 18.64 -29.79 4.20
C PHE A 407 17.74 -31.01 4.28
N SER A 408 17.87 -31.92 3.31
CA SER A 408 17.22 -33.22 3.35
C SER A 408 18.25 -34.34 3.32
N VAL A 409 18.09 -35.30 4.22
CA VAL A 409 19.01 -36.43 4.38
C VAL A 409 18.26 -37.74 4.19
N TYR A 410 18.88 -38.67 3.47
CA TYR A 410 18.42 -40.04 3.31
C TYR A 410 19.51 -40.99 3.80
N THR A 411 19.16 -41.92 4.68
CA THR A 411 20.05 -43.00 5.12
C THR A 411 19.43 -44.32 4.66
N PRO A 412 20.09 -45.09 3.78
CA PRO A 412 19.59 -46.39 3.37
C PRO A 412 19.38 -47.30 4.58
N PRO A 413 18.30 -48.10 4.60
CA PRO A 413 18.10 -49.10 5.65
C PRO A 413 19.27 -50.08 5.64
N GLN A 414 19.90 -50.30 6.80
CA GLN A 414 20.98 -51.27 6.92
C GLN A 414 20.44 -52.69 6.69
N PRO A 415 21.05 -53.49 5.80
CA PRO A 415 20.76 -54.92 5.76
C PRO A 415 21.29 -55.55 7.05
N ASN A 416 20.37 -55.98 7.91
CA ASN A 416 20.56 -56.64 9.22
C ASN A 416 20.73 -55.70 10.43
N ALA A 417 19.61 -55.16 10.92
CA ALA A 417 19.37 -55.20 12.36
C ALA A 417 18.60 -56.50 12.64
N THR A 418 19.30 -57.51 13.14
CA THR A 418 18.64 -58.66 13.76
C THR A 418 17.82 -58.11 14.92
N ASP A 419 16.51 -58.34 14.91
CA ASP A 419 15.64 -58.13 16.06
C ASP A 419 16.24 -58.85 17.27
N LEU A 420 16.86 -58.09 18.17
CA LEU A 420 17.04 -58.52 19.56
C LEU A 420 15.81 -58.04 20.32
N PRO A 421 15.15 -58.91 21.10
CA PRO A 421 13.92 -58.56 21.78
C PRO A 421 14.15 -57.42 22.76
N ALA A 422 13.21 -56.49 22.78
CA ALA A 422 13.17 -55.35 23.68
C ALA A 422 13.35 -55.79 25.14
N GLU A 423 14.46 -55.40 25.75
CA GLU A 423 14.57 -55.35 27.20
C GLU A 423 13.72 -54.17 27.66
N ALA A 424 12.60 -54.50 28.32
CA ALA A 424 11.71 -53.53 28.92
C ALA A 424 12.44 -52.82 30.06
N THR A 425 12.86 -51.57 29.84
CA THR A 425 13.22 -50.67 30.94
C THR A 425 12.16 -49.59 31.07
N HIS A 426 11.47 -49.69 32.20
CA HIS A 426 10.44 -48.82 32.74
C HIS A 426 10.54 -47.33 32.34
N MET A 427 9.39 -46.77 31.98
CA MET A 427 9.13 -45.33 32.06
C MET A 427 9.48 -44.81 33.46
N GLN A 428 10.35 -43.81 33.52
CA GLN A 428 10.22 -42.72 34.49
C GLN A 428 10.06 -41.43 33.72
N SER A 429 8.84 -40.90 33.79
CA SER A 429 8.50 -39.54 33.43
C SER A 429 9.21 -38.59 34.38
N ALA A 430 10.01 -37.67 33.85
CA ALA A 430 10.45 -36.50 34.57
C ALA A 430 9.79 -35.27 33.91
N THR A 431 8.59 -34.97 34.39
CA THR A 431 8.03 -33.62 34.40
C THR A 431 9.05 -32.68 35.05
N VAL A 432 9.48 -31.65 34.33
CA VAL A 432 10.13 -30.48 34.94
C VAL A 432 9.07 -29.39 34.99
N ASP A 433 8.32 -29.39 36.08
CA ASP A 433 7.56 -28.23 36.53
C ASP A 433 8.48 -27.30 37.32
N HIS A 434 8.25 -26.01 37.11
CA HIS A 434 8.79 -24.89 37.85
C HIS A 434 8.42 -24.94 39.33
N GLU A 435 9.39 -24.70 40.21
CA GLU A 435 9.34 -23.76 41.35
C GLU A 435 10.73 -23.73 42.00
N ALA A 436 11.44 -22.60 41.91
CA ALA A 436 11.56 -21.60 42.98
C ALA A 436 12.29 -22.14 44.22
N ASP A 437 13.57 -21.77 44.37
CA ASP A 437 14.05 -21.49 45.71
C ASP A 437 15.10 -20.38 45.73
N ASN A 438 14.99 -19.63 46.80
CA ASN A 438 15.38 -18.24 47.01
C ASN A 438 16.42 -18.23 48.13
N GLU A 439 17.68 -17.83 47.88
CA GLU A 439 18.50 -17.21 48.95
C GLU A 439 19.72 -16.45 48.41
N VAL A 440 19.54 -15.13 48.35
CA VAL A 440 20.39 -14.06 48.92
C VAL A 440 21.90 -14.32 49.04
N ALA A 441 22.67 -13.64 48.19
CA ALA A 441 24.04 -13.22 48.51
C ALA A 441 24.23 -11.74 48.13
N ALA A 442 24.68 -10.96 49.12
CA ALA A 442 24.66 -9.51 49.18
C ALA A 442 25.62 -8.81 48.19
N LEU A 443 25.14 -7.72 47.59
CA LEU A 443 25.93 -6.71 46.89
C LEU A 443 26.45 -5.68 47.91
N PRO A 444 27.70 -5.20 47.81
CA PRO A 444 28.20 -4.16 48.70
C PRO A 444 27.62 -2.79 48.33
N ALA A 445 27.31 -2.04 49.39
CA ALA A 445 26.68 -0.73 49.40
C ALA A 445 27.43 0.32 48.56
N SER A 446 26.66 1.12 47.83
CA SER A 446 27.11 2.38 47.22
C SER A 446 27.25 3.44 48.31
N THR A 447 28.45 4.01 48.41
CA THR A 447 28.80 5.08 49.34
C THR A 447 28.07 6.36 48.99
N GLU A 448 27.31 6.89 49.95
CA GLU A 448 26.71 8.22 49.95
C GLU A 448 27.80 9.30 49.85
N LEU A 449 27.57 10.27 48.96
CA LEU A 449 28.30 11.54 48.93
C LEU A 449 27.74 12.47 50.01
N PRO A 450 28.56 13.12 50.84
CA PRO A 450 28.08 14.04 51.84
C PRO A 450 27.69 15.39 51.22
N VAL A 451 26.48 15.82 51.58
CA VAL A 451 26.01 17.21 51.45
C VAL A 451 26.81 18.06 52.42
N VAL A 452 27.55 19.03 51.89
CA VAL A 452 28.08 20.16 52.67
C VAL A 452 27.32 21.41 52.26
N THR A 453 26.53 21.92 53.19
CA THR A 453 26.06 23.30 53.23
C THR A 453 27.18 24.18 53.79
N ASP A 454 27.61 25.22 53.07
CA ASP A 454 27.95 26.48 53.73
C ASP A 454 27.81 27.72 52.83
N SER A 455 27.06 28.65 53.39
CA SER A 455 26.91 30.10 53.27
C SER A 455 28.04 30.95 52.63
N VAL A 456 27.65 31.77 51.65
CA VAL A 456 27.92 33.23 51.35
C VAL A 456 28.88 33.96 52.33
N PRO A 457 29.81 34.85 51.88
CA PRO A 457 29.57 36.11 51.13
C PRO A 457 29.80 36.10 49.62
#